data_AF-A0A8J7B6Z0-F1
#
_entry.id   AF-A0A8J7B6Z0-F1
#
_cell.length_a   1.000
_cell.length_b   1.000
_cell.length_c   1.000
_cell.angle_alpha   90.00
_cell.angle_beta   90.00
_cell.angle_gamma   90.00
#
_symmetry.space_group_name_H-M   'P 1'
#
loop_
_entity.id
_entity.type
_entity.pdbx_description
1 polymer ?
#
loop_
_entity_poly.entity_id
_entity_poly.type
_entity_poly.pdbx_seq_one_letter_code
_entity_poly.pdbx_strand_id
1 'polypeptide(L)'
;MAISNQTRRILWKRSGDRCAVCQRQLVMHATESYLESAIGNECHIVAPEPNGPRGNFPLTVEEPDDYSNLILLCQVHHQLVDAQPHTYPVDMLRKIKRRHEAWIRAAFNLDPPASEPIQSPLLLYRMETGLQLISLLRGSHASRFHHDHLDSDRTELANEFLQNIQERLDSWDAIASQDRITAQLTLNRAICNLEANGLLVYAARQQERHQVENLVIDDWQVGYLLVVNQANPITANRSEALERLMGFKLATDREFASYILIQLQHEQIR
;
A
#
# COMPACT_ATOMS: atom_id res chain seq x y z
N MET A 1 18.23 -0.10 31.72
CA MET A 1 17.15 0.78 31.21
C MET A 1 15.94 -0.11 30.96
N ALA A 2 14.77 0.46 30.68
CA ALA A 2 13.56 -0.32 30.43
C ALA A 2 13.24 -0.28 28.93
N ILE A 3 12.75 -1.41 28.39
CA ILE A 3 12.29 -1.51 26.99
C ILE A 3 11.28 -0.39 26.69
N SER A 4 11.58 0.40 25.65
CA SER A 4 10.75 1.54 25.24
C SER A 4 9.34 1.09 24.82
N ASN A 5 8.35 1.97 24.96
CA ASN A 5 6.98 1.68 24.50
C ASN A 5 6.90 1.44 22.99
N GLN A 6 7.76 2.10 22.19
CA GLN A 6 7.82 1.87 20.75
C GLN A 6 8.32 0.44 20.46
N THR A 7 9.41 0.03 21.08
CA THR A 7 9.99 -1.31 20.91
C THR A 7 9.01 -2.39 21.35
N ARG A 8 8.36 -2.21 22.51
CA ARG A 8 7.30 -3.08 23.02
C ARG A 8 6.18 -3.26 21.98
N ARG A 9 5.63 -2.16 21.46
CA ARG A 9 4.56 -2.22 20.44
C ARG A 9 4.99 -2.97 19.18
N ILE A 10 6.22 -2.77 18.72
CA ILE A 10 6.77 -3.47 17.55
C ILE A 10 6.89 -4.97 17.83
N LEU A 11 7.46 -5.34 18.98
CA LEU A 11 7.67 -6.74 19.39
C LEU A 11 6.34 -7.51 19.47
N TRP A 12 5.35 -6.95 20.19
CA TRP A 12 4.05 -7.59 20.36
C TRP A 12 3.30 -7.71 19.04
N LYS A 13 3.25 -6.65 18.22
CA LYS A 13 2.60 -6.69 16.90
C LYS A 13 3.24 -7.70 15.96
N ARG A 14 4.58 -7.72 15.85
CA ARG A 14 5.27 -8.66 14.95
C ARG A 14 5.20 -10.11 15.44
N SER A 15 5.01 -10.32 16.74
CA SER A 15 4.78 -11.65 17.32
C SER A 15 3.31 -12.08 17.29
N GLY A 16 2.40 -11.21 16.84
CA GLY A 16 0.96 -11.45 16.77
C GLY A 16 0.36 -11.91 18.10
N ASP A 17 0.81 -11.30 19.20
CA ASP A 17 0.39 -11.62 20.58
C ASP A 17 0.54 -13.12 20.94
N ARG A 18 1.50 -13.81 20.31
CA ARG A 18 1.72 -15.25 20.49
C ARG A 18 3.15 -15.55 20.88
N CYS A 19 3.32 -16.60 21.68
CA CYS A 19 4.65 -17.08 22.05
C CYS A 19 5.41 -17.57 20.82
N ALA A 20 6.66 -17.13 20.65
CA ALA A 20 7.48 -17.50 19.51
C ALA A 20 7.85 -18.99 19.41
N VAL A 21 7.63 -19.76 20.49
CA VAL A 21 7.94 -21.20 20.54
C VAL A 21 6.68 -22.04 20.37
N CYS A 22 5.64 -21.84 21.19
CA CYS A 22 4.44 -22.67 21.17
C CYS A 22 3.21 -22.02 20.52
N GLN A 23 3.32 -20.78 20.03
CA GLN A 23 2.26 -20.04 19.35
C GLN A 23 0.96 -19.81 20.16
N ARG A 24 0.97 -20.14 21.46
CA ARG A 24 -0.13 -19.85 22.39
C ARG A 24 -0.36 -18.33 22.47
N GLN A 25 -1.62 -17.92 22.49
CA GLN A 25 -2.05 -16.54 22.71
C GLN A 25 -1.60 -16.03 24.09
N LEU A 26 -1.06 -14.81 24.10
CA LEU A 26 -0.45 -14.15 25.26
C LEU A 26 -1.25 -12.93 25.75
N VAL A 27 -2.37 -12.61 25.11
CA VAL A 27 -3.35 -11.65 25.60
C VAL A 27 -4.63 -12.41 25.91
N MET A 28 -4.99 -12.45 27.19
CA MET A 28 -6.24 -13.06 27.64
C MET A 28 -7.36 -12.03 27.55
N HIS A 29 -8.47 -12.42 26.92
CA HIS A 29 -9.65 -11.57 26.85
C HIS A 29 -10.25 -11.35 28.23
N ALA A 30 -10.93 -10.22 28.38
CA ALA A 30 -11.69 -9.93 29.57
C ALA A 30 -12.74 -11.02 29.82
N THR A 31 -12.99 -11.28 31.09
CA THR A 31 -14.14 -12.07 31.55
C THR A 31 -15.05 -11.14 32.36
N GLU A 32 -16.22 -11.61 32.77
CA GLU A 32 -17.13 -10.82 33.62
C GLU A 32 -16.46 -10.31 34.91
N SER A 33 -15.41 -11.00 35.39
CA SER A 33 -14.72 -10.69 36.65
C SER A 33 -13.30 -10.14 36.49
N TYR A 34 -12.74 -10.14 35.28
CA TYR A 34 -11.33 -9.78 35.05
C TYR A 34 -11.13 -8.99 33.76
N LEU A 35 -10.29 -7.96 33.81
CA LEU A 35 -9.88 -7.17 32.65
C LEU A 35 -8.96 -7.98 31.72
N GLU A 36 -8.77 -7.47 30.50
CA GLU A 36 -7.77 -8.01 29.57
C GLU A 36 -6.38 -7.98 30.21
N SER A 37 -5.60 -9.05 29.98
CA SER A 37 -4.29 -9.21 30.60
C SER A 37 -3.26 -9.77 29.63
N ALA A 38 -2.12 -9.08 29.54
CA ALA A 38 -0.95 -9.55 28.83
C ALA A 38 -0.14 -10.50 29.73
N ILE A 39 -0.05 -11.77 29.35
CA ILE A 39 0.67 -12.84 30.06
C ILE A 39 1.98 -13.24 29.37
N GLY A 40 2.40 -12.48 28.36
CA GLY A 40 3.65 -12.64 27.63
C GLY A 40 4.82 -11.94 28.30
N ASN A 41 6.03 -12.44 28.06
CA ASN A 41 7.28 -11.89 28.54
C ASN A 41 8.12 -11.38 27.37
N GLU A 42 8.67 -10.18 27.52
CA GLU A 42 9.57 -9.52 26.59
C GLU A 42 11.00 -9.95 26.95
N CYS A 43 11.51 -10.99 26.29
CA CYS A 43 12.75 -11.65 26.69
C CYS A 43 13.93 -11.19 25.84
N HIS A 44 15.09 -10.96 26.46
CA HIS A 44 16.33 -10.72 25.74
C HIS A 44 16.91 -12.03 25.16
N ILE A 45 17.35 -11.97 23.92
CA ILE A 45 18.09 -13.06 23.26
C ILE A 45 19.51 -13.14 23.84
N VAL A 46 20.15 -11.99 24.07
CA VAL A 46 21.42 -11.86 24.79
C VAL A 46 21.17 -10.98 26.00
N ALA A 47 21.43 -11.51 27.20
CA ALA A 47 21.26 -10.75 28.44
C ALA A 47 22.18 -9.52 28.47
N PRO A 48 21.71 -8.38 29.01
CA PRO A 48 22.54 -7.18 29.14
C PRO A 48 23.69 -7.36 30.14
N GLU A 49 23.51 -8.18 31.18
CA GLU A 49 24.56 -8.48 32.15
C GLU A 49 25.48 -9.60 31.64
N PRO A 50 26.82 -9.49 31.78
CA PRO A 50 27.76 -10.51 31.34
C PRO A 50 27.54 -11.91 31.94
N ASN A 51 27.02 -11.96 33.17
CA ASN A 51 26.71 -13.20 33.88
C ASN A 51 25.28 -13.71 33.62
N GLY A 52 24.47 -12.98 32.85
CA GLY A 52 23.13 -13.38 32.47
C GLY A 52 23.12 -14.42 31.34
N PRO A 53 21.96 -14.99 31.01
CA PRO A 53 21.81 -15.94 29.91
C PRO A 53 22.39 -15.41 28.59
N ARG A 54 23.43 -16.09 28.08
CA ARG A 54 24.17 -15.71 26.86
C ARG A 54 24.83 -14.33 26.93
N GLY A 55 24.98 -13.71 28.11
CA GLY A 55 25.57 -12.38 28.28
C GLY A 55 27.07 -12.29 27.91
N ASN A 56 27.73 -13.43 27.75
CA ASN A 56 29.08 -13.54 27.21
C ASN A 56 29.14 -13.47 25.67
N PHE A 57 27.99 -13.49 24.99
CA PHE A 57 27.91 -13.33 23.55
C PHE A 57 27.96 -11.84 23.19
N PRO A 58 28.75 -11.44 22.18
CA PRO A 58 28.84 -10.03 21.79
C PRO A 58 27.47 -9.52 21.32
N LEU A 59 26.96 -8.51 22.00
CA LEU A 59 25.79 -7.77 21.54
C LEU A 59 26.16 -7.10 20.21
N THR A 60 25.39 -7.42 19.17
CA THR A 60 25.54 -6.81 17.84
C THR A 60 24.90 -5.42 17.76
N VAL A 61 24.29 -4.96 18.84
CA VAL A 61 23.54 -3.72 18.95
C VAL A 61 24.11 -2.89 20.10
N GLU A 62 24.12 -1.57 19.94
CA GLU A 62 24.59 -0.64 20.97
C GLU A 62 23.64 -0.63 22.18
N GLU A 63 22.34 -0.89 21.95
CA GLU A 63 21.31 -0.91 22.98
C GLU A 63 20.80 -2.34 23.24
N PRO A 64 20.97 -2.89 24.47
CA PRO A 64 20.49 -4.24 24.80
C PRO A 64 18.97 -4.40 24.64
N ASP A 65 18.22 -3.32 24.82
CA ASP A 65 16.76 -3.28 24.70
C ASP A 65 16.26 -3.11 23.25
N ASP A 66 17.15 -3.19 22.25
CA ASP A 66 16.77 -3.11 20.85
C ASP A 66 15.83 -4.26 20.44
N TYR A 67 14.88 -3.97 19.55
CA TYR A 67 13.90 -4.95 19.05
C TYR A 67 14.56 -6.22 18.48
N SER A 68 15.71 -6.10 17.82
CA SER A 68 16.43 -7.24 17.23
C SER A 68 17.00 -8.19 18.29
N ASN A 69 17.20 -7.71 19.52
CA ASN A 69 17.62 -8.51 20.67
C ASN A 69 16.44 -9.05 21.51
N LEU A 70 15.18 -8.81 21.11
CA LEU A 70 14.01 -9.21 21.89
C LEU A 70 13.18 -10.31 21.21
N ILE A 71 12.65 -11.23 22.01
CA ILE A 71 11.73 -12.30 21.59
C ILE A 71 10.55 -12.39 22.56
N LEU A 72 9.33 -12.54 22.04
CA LEU A 72 8.12 -12.65 22.86
C LEU A 72 7.83 -14.11 23.22
N LEU A 73 7.79 -14.43 24.51
CA LEU A 73 7.60 -15.80 25.02
C LEU A 73 6.50 -15.88 26.09
N CYS A 74 5.86 -17.04 26.22
CA CYS A 74 5.09 -17.30 27.45
C CYS A 74 6.06 -17.53 28.62
N GLN A 75 5.56 -17.41 29.85
CA GLN A 75 6.37 -17.60 31.05
C GLN A 75 7.14 -18.93 31.08
N VAL A 76 6.51 -20.02 30.62
CA VAL A 76 7.15 -21.36 30.57
C VAL A 76 8.36 -21.36 29.63
N HIS A 77 8.22 -20.83 28.41
CA HIS A 77 9.32 -20.81 27.46
C HIS A 77 10.39 -19.78 27.81
N HIS A 78 10.02 -18.65 28.42
CA HIS A 78 10.97 -17.69 28.97
C HIS A 78 11.91 -18.37 29.98
N GLN A 79 11.33 -19.04 30.99
CA GLN A 79 12.12 -19.76 31.99
C GLN A 79 12.97 -20.87 31.37
N LEU A 80 12.43 -21.61 30.39
CA LEU A 80 13.15 -22.70 29.71
C LEU A 80 14.40 -22.22 28.98
N VAL A 81 14.30 -21.14 28.19
CA VAL A 81 15.43 -20.65 27.38
C VAL A 81 16.53 -20.04 28.24
N ASP A 82 16.17 -19.43 29.38
CA ASP A 82 17.13 -18.83 30.29
C ASP A 82 17.81 -19.86 31.19
N ALA A 83 17.09 -20.91 31.60
CA ALA A 83 17.67 -22.02 32.36
C ALA A 83 18.59 -22.91 31.51
N GLN A 84 18.46 -22.90 30.18
CA GLN A 84 19.22 -23.76 29.27
C GLN A 84 19.90 -22.97 28.13
N PRO A 85 20.83 -22.05 28.42
CA PRO A 85 21.43 -21.18 27.42
C PRO A 85 22.30 -21.91 26.39
N HIS A 86 22.83 -23.09 26.73
CA HIS A 86 23.58 -23.95 25.80
C HIS A 86 22.66 -24.68 24.82
N THR A 87 21.46 -25.08 25.26
CA THR A 87 20.43 -25.71 24.40
C THR A 87 19.77 -24.67 23.49
N TYR A 88 19.61 -23.44 23.99
CA TYR A 88 19.03 -22.32 23.27
C TYR A 88 20.06 -21.21 23.05
N PRO A 89 21.07 -21.43 22.17
CA PRO A 89 22.06 -20.41 21.85
C PRO A 89 21.43 -19.25 21.06
N VAL A 90 22.16 -18.13 20.98
CA VAL A 90 21.73 -16.88 20.32
C VAL A 90 21.19 -17.13 18.90
N ASP A 91 21.91 -17.88 18.07
CA ASP A 91 21.50 -18.15 16.69
C ASP A 91 20.19 -18.94 16.60
N MET A 92 19.95 -19.84 17.56
CA MET A 92 18.71 -20.60 17.63
C MET A 92 17.54 -19.70 18.00
N LEU A 93 17.68 -18.85 19.02
CA LEU A 93 16.63 -17.90 19.41
C LEU A 93 16.33 -16.90 18.28
N ARG A 94 17.35 -16.40 17.59
CA ARG A 94 17.19 -15.57 16.37
C ARG A 94 16.44 -16.31 15.26
N LYS A 95 16.71 -17.61 15.08
CA LYS A 95 15.99 -18.44 14.09
C LYS A 95 14.54 -18.67 14.50
N ILE A 96 14.27 -18.92 15.78
CA ILE A 96 12.92 -19.05 16.34
C ILE A 96 12.13 -17.76 16.12
N LYS A 97 12.68 -16.60 16.52
CA LYS A 97 12.08 -15.28 16.29
C LYS A 97 11.73 -15.08 14.81
N ARG A 98 12.71 -15.24 13.91
CA ARG A 98 12.49 -15.05 12.46
C ARG A 98 11.40 -15.96 11.91
N ARG A 99 11.41 -17.25 12.28
CA ARG A 99 10.41 -18.22 11.83
C ARG A 99 9.02 -17.85 12.34
N HIS A 100 8.90 -17.47 13.61
CA HIS A 100 7.63 -17.07 14.21
C HIS A 100 7.06 -15.83 13.55
N GLU A 101 7.85 -14.77 13.41
CA GLU A 101 7.40 -13.52 12.81
C GLU A 101 7.05 -13.71 11.31
N ALA A 102 7.78 -14.56 10.59
CA ALA A 102 7.41 -14.94 9.21
C ALA A 102 6.08 -15.72 9.18
N TRP A 103 5.85 -16.61 10.14
CA TRP A 103 4.57 -17.32 10.26
C TRP A 103 3.41 -16.37 10.57
N ILE A 104 3.60 -15.39 11.47
CA ILE A 104 2.62 -14.34 11.74
C ILE A 104 2.33 -13.54 10.46
N ARG A 105 3.37 -13.09 9.76
CA ARG A 105 3.18 -12.34 8.50
C ARG A 105 2.40 -13.15 7.47
N ALA A 106 2.73 -14.41 7.28
CA ALA A 106 2.00 -15.30 6.38
C ALA A 106 0.55 -15.54 6.82
N ALA A 107 0.31 -15.75 8.13
CA ALA A 107 -1.02 -16.00 8.68
C ALA A 107 -1.97 -14.80 8.55
N PHE A 108 -1.42 -13.57 8.57
CA PHE A 108 -2.18 -12.33 8.42
C PHE A 108 -2.12 -11.76 6.99
N ASN A 109 -1.57 -12.48 6.01
CA ASN A 109 -1.31 -11.96 4.65
C ASN A 109 -0.55 -10.62 4.65
N LEU A 110 0.29 -10.36 5.66
CA LEU A 110 1.11 -9.15 5.78
C LEU A 110 2.35 -9.22 4.88
N ASP A 111 2.71 -10.42 4.45
CA ASP A 111 3.55 -10.58 3.27
C ASP A 111 2.57 -10.69 2.09
N PRO A 112 2.47 -9.67 1.20
CA PRO A 112 1.81 -9.89 -0.08
C PRO A 112 2.48 -11.11 -0.71
N PRO A 113 1.73 -12.00 -1.38
CA PRO A 113 2.34 -13.13 -2.06
C PRO A 113 3.52 -12.59 -2.88
N ALA A 114 4.65 -13.29 -2.85
CA ALA A 114 5.77 -13.06 -3.74
C ALA A 114 5.35 -13.45 -5.17
N SER A 115 4.27 -12.89 -5.69
CA SER A 115 4.12 -12.69 -7.11
C SER A 115 5.10 -11.58 -7.45
N GLU A 116 6.08 -11.90 -8.30
CA GLU A 116 6.65 -10.89 -9.19
C GLU A 116 5.52 -9.95 -9.64
N PRO A 117 5.75 -8.63 -9.73
CA PRO A 117 4.68 -7.71 -10.11
C PRO A 117 4.15 -8.18 -11.47
N ILE A 118 3.00 -8.86 -11.46
CA ILE A 118 2.19 -8.98 -12.64
C ILE A 118 1.76 -7.54 -12.86
N GLN A 119 2.47 -6.83 -13.76
CA GLN A 119 2.06 -5.55 -14.28
C GLN A 119 0.69 -5.77 -14.92
N SER A 120 -0.34 -5.71 -14.09
CA SER A 120 -1.71 -5.83 -14.53
C SER A 120 -1.93 -4.64 -15.46
N PRO A 121 -2.35 -4.88 -16.70
CA PRO A 121 -2.51 -3.79 -17.63
C PRO A 121 -3.54 -2.81 -17.07
N LEU A 122 -3.16 -1.54 -16.99
CA LEU A 122 -4.05 -0.43 -16.68
C LEU A 122 -5.15 -0.41 -17.73
N LEU A 123 -6.39 -0.46 -17.27
CA LEU A 123 -7.58 -0.48 -18.12
C LEU A 123 -8.23 0.89 -18.12
N LEU A 124 -7.97 1.68 -19.16
CA LEU A 124 -8.59 2.99 -19.36
C LEU A 124 -9.99 2.83 -19.93
N TYR A 125 -10.97 3.42 -19.26
CA TYR A 125 -12.35 3.46 -19.71
C TYR A 125 -12.68 4.84 -20.28
N ARG A 126 -13.43 4.88 -21.39
CA ARG A 126 -13.96 6.16 -21.89
C ARG A 126 -15.03 6.68 -20.94
N MET A 127 -14.92 7.95 -20.56
CA MET A 127 -15.85 8.63 -19.67
C MET A 127 -16.83 9.46 -20.48
N GLU A 128 -18.10 9.10 -20.44
CA GLU A 128 -19.20 9.83 -21.10
C GLU A 128 -20.00 10.67 -20.11
N THR A 129 -19.87 10.37 -18.81
CA THR A 129 -20.55 11.11 -17.74
C THR A 129 -19.62 11.32 -16.55
N GLY A 130 -19.83 12.42 -15.84
CA GLY A 130 -19.21 12.73 -14.56
C GLY A 130 -19.51 11.71 -13.47
N LEU A 131 -20.64 10.99 -13.56
CA LEU A 131 -20.93 9.87 -12.65
C LEU A 131 -19.96 8.70 -12.84
N GLN A 132 -19.70 8.30 -14.08
CA GLN A 132 -18.72 7.25 -14.39
C GLN A 132 -17.35 7.64 -13.86
N LEU A 133 -16.95 8.88 -14.15
CA LEU A 133 -15.67 9.42 -13.77
C LEU A 133 -15.46 9.47 -12.26
N ILE A 134 -16.40 10.07 -11.51
CA ILE A 134 -16.28 10.17 -10.06
C ILE A 134 -16.41 8.81 -9.38
N SER A 135 -17.27 7.92 -9.89
CA SER A 135 -17.45 6.57 -9.31
C SER A 135 -16.19 5.72 -9.45
N LEU A 136 -15.42 5.93 -10.54
CA LEU A 136 -14.15 5.26 -10.77
C LEU A 136 -13.03 5.86 -9.91
N LEU A 137 -12.91 7.19 -9.90
CA LEU A 137 -11.77 7.89 -9.28
C LEU A 137 -11.92 8.13 -7.77
N ARG A 138 -13.14 8.08 -7.21
CA ARG A 138 -13.34 8.23 -5.75
C ARG A 138 -12.49 7.24 -4.96
N GLY A 139 -11.96 7.68 -3.81
CA GLY A 139 -11.10 6.85 -2.96
C GLY A 139 -9.70 6.59 -3.53
N SER A 140 -9.29 7.31 -4.59
CA SER A 140 -7.88 7.33 -5.00
C SER A 140 -7.08 8.17 -4.00
N HIS A 141 -5.90 7.68 -3.60
CA HIS A 141 -4.99 8.42 -2.71
C HIS A 141 -4.12 9.42 -3.47
N ALA A 142 -3.94 9.21 -4.77
CA ALA A 142 -3.25 10.10 -5.67
C ALA A 142 -3.90 10.07 -7.06
N SER A 143 -3.68 11.12 -7.84
CA SER A 143 -4.15 11.20 -9.23
C SER A 143 -2.99 11.56 -10.16
N ARG A 144 -2.96 10.92 -11.34
CA ARG A 144 -2.05 11.22 -12.45
C ARG A 144 -2.85 11.77 -13.61
N PHE A 145 -2.46 12.94 -14.09
CA PHE A 145 -3.12 13.65 -15.18
C PHE A 145 -2.24 13.66 -16.42
N HIS A 146 -2.79 13.27 -17.56
CA HIS A 146 -2.11 13.34 -18.85
C HIS A 146 -3.02 14.00 -19.89
N HIS A 147 -2.41 14.73 -20.81
CA HIS A 147 -3.11 15.32 -21.94
C HIS A 147 -2.24 15.27 -23.20
N ASP A 148 -2.89 15.29 -24.36
CA ASP A 148 -2.22 15.39 -25.65
C ASP A 148 -1.50 16.72 -25.86
N HIS A 149 -0.73 16.84 -26.95
CA HIS A 149 -0.38 18.16 -27.47
C HIS A 149 -1.65 18.86 -27.97
N LEU A 150 -2.08 19.87 -27.22
CA LEU A 150 -3.28 20.66 -27.47
C LEU A 150 -2.90 22.07 -27.93
N ASP A 151 -3.78 22.69 -28.72
CA ASP A 151 -3.73 24.13 -29.00
C ASP A 151 -4.10 24.95 -27.73
N SER A 152 -3.96 26.28 -27.78
CA SER A 152 -4.18 27.16 -26.61
C SER A 152 -5.57 26.97 -26.01
N ASP A 153 -6.59 26.97 -26.86
CA ASP A 153 -7.99 27.00 -26.45
C ASP A 153 -8.38 25.66 -25.83
N ARG A 154 -7.93 24.54 -26.43
CA ARG A 154 -8.12 23.20 -25.87
C ARG A 154 -7.32 22.95 -24.61
N THR A 155 -6.13 23.55 -24.48
CA THR A 155 -5.32 23.47 -23.26
C THR A 155 -6.03 24.13 -22.09
N GLU A 156 -6.62 25.32 -22.31
CA GLU A 156 -7.40 26.02 -21.29
C GLU A 156 -8.60 25.19 -20.83
N LEU A 157 -9.37 24.63 -21.78
CA LEU A 157 -10.49 23.74 -21.48
C LEU A 157 -10.08 22.50 -20.68
N ALA A 158 -8.98 21.85 -21.08
CA ALA A 158 -8.46 20.69 -20.37
C ALA A 158 -8.02 21.07 -18.95
N ASN A 159 -7.30 22.18 -18.77
CA ASN A 159 -6.84 22.64 -17.46
C ASN A 159 -8.00 22.98 -16.53
N GLU A 160 -9.02 23.69 -17.02
CA GLU A 160 -10.22 24.00 -16.24
C GLU A 160 -10.89 22.71 -15.75
N PHE A 161 -11.07 21.73 -16.64
CA PHE A 161 -11.62 20.43 -16.29
C PHE A 161 -10.78 19.68 -15.25
N LEU A 162 -9.45 19.65 -15.43
CA LEU A 162 -8.51 18.95 -14.56
C LEU A 162 -8.48 19.57 -13.15
N GLN A 163 -8.43 20.90 -13.06
CA GLN A 163 -8.52 21.61 -11.79
C GLN A 163 -9.84 21.30 -11.09
N ASN A 164 -10.93 21.37 -11.84
CA ASN A 164 -12.28 21.19 -11.34
C ASN A 164 -12.53 19.77 -10.79
N ILE A 165 -11.91 18.74 -11.37
CA ILE A 165 -11.99 17.38 -10.82
C ILE A 165 -11.03 17.15 -9.66
N GLN A 166 -9.83 17.73 -9.69
CA GLN A 166 -8.85 17.59 -8.61
C GLN A 166 -9.42 18.13 -7.29
N GLU A 167 -9.94 19.35 -7.30
CA GLU A 167 -10.59 19.97 -6.13
C GLU A 167 -11.73 19.09 -5.56
N ARG A 168 -12.43 18.37 -6.44
CA ARG A 168 -13.55 17.50 -6.05
C ARG A 168 -13.09 16.18 -5.48
N LEU A 169 -12.05 15.57 -6.05
CA LEU A 169 -11.50 14.32 -5.51
C LEU A 169 -10.95 14.52 -4.09
N ASP A 170 -10.32 15.66 -3.84
CA ASP A 170 -9.76 16.01 -2.54
C ASP A 170 -10.83 16.23 -1.44
N SER A 171 -12.06 16.58 -1.84
CA SER A 171 -13.13 16.99 -0.91
C SER A 171 -14.40 16.14 -0.99
N TRP A 172 -14.45 15.11 -1.84
CA TRP A 172 -15.66 14.35 -2.17
C TRP A 172 -16.37 13.74 -0.94
N ASP A 173 -15.58 13.19 -0.02
CA ASP A 173 -16.12 12.54 1.18
C ASP A 173 -16.63 13.54 2.22
N ALA A 174 -16.16 14.78 2.16
CA ALA A 174 -16.51 15.85 3.10
C ALA A 174 -17.74 16.67 2.68
N ILE A 175 -18.16 16.60 1.41
CA ILE A 175 -19.31 17.38 0.90
C ILE A 175 -20.66 16.71 1.15
N ALA A 176 -21.69 17.53 1.39
CA ALA A 176 -23.06 17.07 1.62
C ALA A 176 -23.65 16.41 0.36
N SER A 177 -24.64 15.53 0.55
CA SER A 177 -25.24 14.77 -0.55
C SER A 177 -25.83 15.65 -1.68
N GLN A 178 -26.33 16.84 -1.35
CA GLN A 178 -26.85 17.79 -2.33
C GLN A 178 -25.74 18.41 -3.19
N ASP A 179 -24.58 18.70 -2.60
CA ASP A 179 -23.42 19.23 -3.31
C ASP A 179 -22.80 18.19 -4.24
N ARG A 180 -22.89 16.89 -3.89
CA ARG A 180 -22.46 15.78 -4.75
C ARG A 180 -23.23 15.73 -6.07
N ILE A 181 -24.55 15.97 -6.02
CA ILE A 181 -25.40 15.99 -7.24
C ILE A 181 -25.00 17.17 -8.13
N THR A 182 -24.81 18.36 -7.54
CA THR A 182 -24.39 19.56 -8.28
C THR A 182 -22.99 19.40 -8.88
N ALA A 183 -22.06 18.81 -8.15
CA ALA A 183 -20.72 18.50 -8.62
C ALA A 183 -20.74 17.51 -9.81
N GLN A 184 -21.58 16.47 -9.74
CA GLN A 184 -21.78 15.53 -10.84
C GLN A 184 -22.34 16.21 -12.09
N LEU A 185 -23.33 17.10 -11.96
CA LEU A 185 -23.88 17.85 -13.09
C LEU A 185 -22.83 18.78 -13.73
N THR A 186 -21.97 19.39 -12.92
CA THR A 186 -20.88 20.22 -13.43
C THR A 186 -19.84 19.39 -14.17
N LEU A 187 -19.45 18.22 -13.65
CA LEU A 187 -18.56 17.29 -14.35
C LEU A 187 -19.16 16.82 -15.68
N ASN A 188 -20.46 16.48 -15.71
CA ASN A 188 -21.15 16.10 -16.95
C ASN A 188 -21.02 17.20 -18.01
N ARG A 189 -21.30 18.46 -17.63
CA ARG A 189 -21.20 19.60 -18.55
C ARG A 189 -19.77 19.79 -19.06
N ALA A 190 -18.78 19.64 -18.19
CA ALA A 190 -17.38 19.79 -18.56
C ALA A 190 -16.94 18.69 -19.54
N ILE A 191 -17.33 17.43 -19.31
CA ILE A 191 -17.07 16.32 -20.26
C ILE A 191 -17.72 16.62 -21.61
N CYS A 192 -19.00 17.01 -21.64
CA CYS A 192 -19.67 17.37 -22.89
C CYS A 192 -18.99 18.54 -23.62
N ASN A 193 -18.48 19.54 -22.89
CA ASN A 193 -17.78 20.67 -23.46
C ASN A 193 -16.44 20.25 -24.09
N LEU A 194 -15.69 19.38 -23.42
CA LEU A 194 -14.48 18.77 -23.99
C LEU A 194 -14.80 18.01 -25.28
N GLU A 195 -15.82 17.15 -25.26
CA GLU A 195 -16.22 16.37 -26.44
C GLU A 195 -16.66 17.25 -27.60
N ALA A 196 -17.42 18.32 -27.34
CA ALA A 196 -17.82 19.27 -28.37
C ALA A 196 -16.62 19.99 -29.04
N ASN A 197 -15.50 20.10 -28.33
CA ASN A 197 -14.25 20.67 -28.83
C ASN A 197 -13.29 19.60 -29.39
N GLY A 198 -13.76 18.37 -29.56
CA GLY A 198 -12.99 17.25 -30.10
C GLY A 198 -11.98 16.68 -29.10
N LEU A 199 -12.27 16.72 -27.80
CA LEU A 199 -11.48 16.10 -26.74
C LEU A 199 -12.27 14.99 -26.05
N LEU A 200 -11.64 13.85 -25.82
CA LEU A 200 -12.22 12.71 -25.12
C LEU A 200 -11.56 12.53 -23.76
N VAL A 201 -12.36 12.08 -22.79
CA VAL A 201 -11.88 11.79 -21.44
C VAL A 201 -11.78 10.28 -21.24
N TYR A 202 -10.64 9.82 -20.75
CA TYR A 202 -10.43 8.44 -20.31
C TYR A 202 -9.96 8.42 -18.87
N ALA A 203 -10.39 7.40 -18.12
CA ALA A 203 -9.96 7.24 -16.75
C ALA A 203 -9.74 5.78 -16.36
N ALA A 204 -8.86 5.55 -15.39
CA ALA A 204 -8.64 4.26 -14.75
C ALA A 204 -8.35 4.44 -13.26
N ARG A 205 -8.44 3.35 -12.50
CA ARG A 205 -7.90 3.29 -11.15
C ARG A 205 -7.11 1.99 -11.01
N GLN A 206 -5.91 2.08 -10.47
CA GLN A 206 -5.05 0.93 -10.24
C GLN A 206 -4.39 1.02 -8.88
N GLN A 207 -4.19 -0.15 -8.26
CA GLN A 207 -3.36 -0.28 -7.07
C GLN A 207 -1.89 -0.30 -7.50
N GLU A 208 -1.15 0.70 -7.07
CA GLU A 208 0.30 0.79 -7.27
C GLU A 208 1.03 0.36 -6.00
N ARG A 209 2.16 -0.33 -6.21
CA ARG A 209 3.12 -0.61 -5.15
C ARG A 209 4.18 0.48 -5.15
N HIS A 210 4.24 1.26 -4.08
CA HIS A 210 5.28 2.27 -3.88
C HIS A 210 6.29 1.78 -2.86
N GLN A 211 7.57 1.96 -3.16
CA GLN A 211 8.64 1.79 -2.19
C GLN A 211 9.18 3.17 -1.82
N VAL A 212 9.04 3.52 -0.54
CA VAL A 212 9.62 4.74 0.03
C VAL A 212 10.63 4.29 1.08
N GLU A 213 11.91 4.42 0.74
CA GLU A 213 13.02 3.89 1.54
C GLU A 213 12.87 2.39 1.85
N ASN A 214 12.60 2.04 3.11
CA ASN A 214 12.42 0.68 3.61
C ASN A 214 10.95 0.28 3.78
N LEU A 215 10.00 1.17 3.45
CA LEU A 215 8.57 0.92 3.53
C LEU A 215 8.02 0.55 2.15
N VAL A 216 7.33 -0.57 2.08
CA VAL A 216 6.52 -0.94 0.92
C VAL A 216 5.07 -0.60 1.25
N ILE A 217 4.48 0.25 0.43
CA ILE A 217 3.05 0.53 0.41
C ILE A 217 2.51 -0.23 -0.79
N ASP A 218 1.72 -1.27 -0.57
CA ASP A 218 1.22 -2.15 -1.63
C ASP A 218 -0.28 -1.98 -1.91
N ASP A 219 -0.97 -1.09 -1.20
CA ASP A 219 -2.42 -0.82 -1.28
C ASP A 219 -2.78 0.56 -1.86
N TRP A 220 -1.80 1.30 -2.40
CA TRP A 220 -1.98 2.67 -2.84
C TRP A 220 -2.82 2.77 -4.13
N GLN A 221 -4.09 3.14 -3.99
CA GLN A 221 -4.98 3.42 -5.13
C GLN A 221 -4.58 4.72 -5.86
N VAL A 222 -4.20 4.61 -7.13
CA VAL A 222 -3.91 5.74 -8.01
C VAL A 222 -4.98 5.86 -9.10
N GLY A 223 -5.55 7.05 -9.21
CA GLY A 223 -6.45 7.43 -10.27
C GLY A 223 -5.68 7.96 -11.48
N TYR A 224 -6.03 7.51 -12.68
CA TYR A 224 -5.48 7.99 -13.93
C TYR A 224 -6.57 8.73 -14.68
N LEU A 225 -6.28 9.93 -15.17
CA LEU A 225 -7.19 10.73 -15.97
C LEU A 225 -6.46 11.30 -17.19
N LEU A 226 -7.04 11.06 -18.36
CA LEU A 226 -6.49 11.47 -19.64
C LEU A 226 -7.49 12.31 -20.41
N VAL A 227 -7.01 13.42 -20.99
CA VAL A 227 -7.76 14.26 -21.93
C VAL A 227 -7.04 14.25 -23.27
N VAL A 228 -7.63 13.60 -24.28
CA VAL A 228 -6.97 13.31 -25.57
C VAL A 228 -7.79 13.84 -26.74
N ASN A 229 -7.15 14.21 -27.83
CA ASN A 229 -7.81 14.66 -29.05
C ASN A 229 -8.57 13.51 -29.71
N GLN A 230 -9.82 13.75 -30.10
CA GLN A 230 -10.66 12.80 -30.81
C GLN A 230 -10.04 12.37 -32.15
N ALA A 231 -9.27 13.25 -32.79
CA ALA A 231 -8.51 12.97 -34.02
C ALA A 231 -7.13 12.34 -33.76
N ASN A 232 -6.69 12.21 -32.51
CA ASN A 232 -5.44 11.54 -32.19
C ASN A 232 -5.52 10.07 -32.64
N PRO A 233 -4.49 9.48 -33.26
CA PRO A 233 -4.39 8.04 -33.47
C PRO A 233 -4.65 7.20 -32.21
N ILE A 234 -4.70 7.71 -30.99
CA ILE A 234 -5.26 6.96 -29.85
C ILE A 234 -6.69 6.44 -30.12
N THR A 235 -7.52 7.19 -30.85
CA THR A 235 -8.87 6.78 -31.28
C THR A 235 -8.89 5.94 -32.56
N ALA A 236 -7.87 6.06 -33.43
CA ALA A 236 -7.81 5.42 -34.75
C ALA A 236 -6.77 4.28 -34.91
N ASN A 237 -5.72 4.27 -34.10
CA ASN A 237 -4.53 3.39 -34.07
C ASN A 237 -3.92 3.33 -32.64
N ARG A 238 -4.56 2.48 -31.82
CA ARG A 238 -4.55 2.49 -30.34
C ARG A 238 -3.21 2.31 -29.62
N SER A 239 -2.07 2.03 -30.27
CA SER A 239 -0.92 1.41 -29.60
C SER A 239 0.42 2.17 -29.57
N GLU A 240 0.62 3.29 -30.27
CA GLU A 240 1.97 3.92 -30.31
C GLU A 240 1.99 5.36 -29.75
N ALA A 241 0.88 6.10 -29.94
CA ALA A 241 0.75 7.47 -29.45
C ALA A 241 0.54 7.54 -27.92
N LEU A 242 -0.24 6.62 -27.34
CA LEU A 242 -0.45 6.51 -25.90
C LEU A 242 0.83 6.04 -25.17
N GLU A 243 1.66 5.20 -25.81
CA GLU A 243 2.92 4.75 -25.21
C GLU A 243 3.88 5.92 -25.01
N ARG A 244 3.97 6.80 -26.00
CA ARG A 244 4.77 8.03 -25.94
C ARG A 244 4.22 9.06 -24.96
N LEU A 245 2.90 9.19 -24.86
CA LEU A 245 2.24 10.14 -23.96
C LEU A 245 2.45 9.80 -22.47
N MET A 246 2.50 8.50 -22.16
CA MET A 246 2.50 8.03 -20.79
C MET A 246 3.81 7.36 -20.34
N GLY A 247 4.72 7.04 -21.26
CA GLY A 247 5.95 6.30 -20.95
C GLY A 247 5.72 4.80 -20.67
N PHE A 248 4.67 4.19 -21.23
CA PHE A 248 4.27 2.79 -20.96
C PHE A 248 4.09 2.00 -22.27
N LYS A 249 4.05 0.66 -22.23
CA LYS A 249 3.77 -0.18 -23.43
C LYS A 249 2.30 -0.57 -23.48
N LEU A 250 1.65 -0.55 -24.63
CA LEU A 250 0.23 -0.89 -24.81
C LEU A 250 0.07 -2.34 -25.24
N ALA A 251 -0.84 -3.04 -24.57
CA ALA A 251 -1.29 -4.37 -24.99
C ALA A 251 -2.71 -4.23 -25.52
N THR A 252 -2.88 -3.95 -26.81
CA THR A 252 -4.22 -3.74 -27.37
C THR A 252 -4.94 -5.07 -27.60
N ASP A 253 -6.08 -5.26 -26.95
CA ASP A 253 -7.08 -6.25 -27.40
C ASP A 253 -8.07 -5.56 -28.36
N ARG A 254 -8.26 -6.12 -29.55
CA ARG A 254 -8.92 -5.46 -30.69
C ARG A 254 -10.46 -5.53 -30.62
N GLU A 255 -11.04 -6.25 -29.66
CA GLU A 255 -12.47 -6.59 -29.70
C GLU A 255 -13.43 -5.65 -28.94
N PHE A 256 -12.95 -4.70 -28.14
CA PHE A 256 -13.84 -3.85 -27.33
C PHE A 256 -13.63 -2.35 -27.55
N ALA A 257 -14.74 -1.64 -27.82
CA ALA A 257 -14.77 -0.21 -28.13
C ALA A 257 -14.81 0.72 -26.90
N SER A 258 -15.00 0.17 -25.70
CA SER A 258 -15.24 0.93 -24.47
C SER A 258 -14.02 1.15 -23.58
N TYR A 259 -12.88 0.52 -23.89
CA TYR A 259 -11.67 0.60 -23.06
C TYR A 259 -10.36 0.40 -23.83
N ILE A 260 -9.23 0.79 -23.20
CA ILE A 260 -7.86 0.63 -23.70
C ILE A 260 -6.99 -0.05 -22.62
N LEU A 261 -6.22 -1.07 -22.99
CA LEU A 261 -5.34 -1.86 -22.10
C LEU A 261 -3.87 -1.43 -22.22
N ILE A 262 -3.21 -1.14 -21.09
CA ILE A 262 -1.87 -0.53 -21.05
C ILE A 262 -0.96 -1.24 -20.05
N GLN A 263 0.17 -1.80 -20.46
CA GLN A 263 1.19 -2.35 -19.57
C GLN A 263 2.11 -1.26 -19.02
N LEU A 264 2.02 -1.03 -17.70
CA LEU A 264 2.89 -0.09 -16.99
C LEU A 264 4.30 -0.66 -16.82
N GLN A 265 5.26 -0.30 -17.68
CA GLN A 265 6.67 -0.57 -17.39
C GLN A 265 7.20 0.55 -16.48
N HIS A 266 7.40 0.26 -15.19
CA HIS A 266 8.15 1.17 -14.33
C HIS A 266 9.60 1.20 -14.82
N GLU A 267 10.02 2.26 -15.50
CA GLU A 267 11.44 2.57 -15.57
C GLU A 267 11.90 2.80 -14.13
N GLN A 268 12.82 1.95 -13.67
CA GLN A 268 13.59 2.22 -12.46
C GLN A 268 14.34 3.53 -12.71
N ILE A 269 13.81 4.63 -12.20
CA ILE A 269 14.56 5.88 -12.08
C ILE A 269 15.76 5.55 -11.19
N ARG A 270 16.93 5.43 -11.81
CA ARG A 270 18.23 5.29 -11.13
C ARG A 270 18.66 6.61 -10.53
#